data_AF-A0A3D4F8G2-F1
#
_entry.id   AF-A0A3D4F8G2-F1
#
_cell.length_a   1.000
_cell.length_b   1.000
_cell.length_c   1.000
_cell.angle_alpha   90.00
_cell.angle_beta   90.00
_cell.angle_gamma   90.00
#
_symmetry.space_group_name_H-M   'P 1'
#
loop_
_entity.id
_entity.type
_entity.pdbx_description
1 polymer ?
#
loop_
_entity_poly.entity_id
_entity_poly.type
_entity_poly.pdbx_seq_one_letter_code
_entity_poly.pdbx_strand_id
1 'polypeptide(L)'
;VASSNDQGWISRLNAVASGLEGSGMAKIARSICPAPETFFKVSDLLAFSRANPLLEVRYRNYPPFLKLSDDKMIQDIAADEGFNNLWTQQAALGEFMANPICQQIMTDQGFVDRMLAYDLEDLDAYLHTGESPAHKDESILGRWEFDANATINHFMRNTVGVTGKQIREFKAVAYGTDGGLTLVAHPDQKITMQADAKTFLKNAMRMGIMKAYKVDSETAETYVTQFMDGGGDQGNDDGYGDPYGGMSQGDYEMQQRYGLSPGAMSQQQGPSSDQISEFMEEMQKGFEDYFSNLDLQWKRVGRGRYEASGGQISIKKDYRLSLEAKNTFAGAQGGLLGDGSVMVFKRVW
;
A
#
# COMPACT_ATOMS: atom_id res chain seq x y z
N VAL A 1 -26.81 12.52 -0.59
CA VAL A 1 -27.05 13.98 -0.55
C VAL A 1 -26.24 14.63 -1.65
N ALA A 2 -26.92 15.36 -2.53
CA ALA A 2 -26.37 16.08 -3.67
C ALA A 2 -25.54 17.30 -3.22
N SER A 3 -24.43 17.61 -3.90
CA SER A 3 -23.54 18.72 -3.57
C SER A 3 -24.06 20.06 -4.12
N SER A 4 -23.40 21.16 -3.76
CA SER A 4 -23.68 22.50 -4.35
C SER A 4 -23.54 22.55 -5.88
N ASN A 5 -22.92 21.54 -6.48
CA ASN A 5 -22.72 21.44 -7.92
C ASN A 5 -23.94 20.87 -8.63
N ASP A 6 -24.89 20.27 -7.91
CA ASP A 6 -26.12 19.72 -8.48
C ASP A 6 -27.10 20.83 -8.88
N GLN A 7 -27.29 21.04 -10.18
CA GLN A 7 -28.18 22.06 -10.74
C GLN A 7 -29.55 21.49 -11.17
N GLY A 8 -30.54 22.38 -11.34
CA GLY A 8 -31.83 22.02 -11.93
C GLY A 8 -32.81 21.33 -10.97
N TRP A 9 -33.32 20.15 -11.34
CA TRP A 9 -34.35 19.45 -10.55
C TRP A 9 -33.80 18.89 -9.23
N ILE A 10 -32.51 18.54 -9.18
CA ILE A 10 -31.85 18.01 -7.98
C ILE A 10 -31.73 19.11 -6.91
N SER A 11 -31.37 20.35 -7.28
CA SER A 11 -31.33 21.45 -6.30
C SER A 11 -32.71 21.79 -5.73
N ARG A 12 -33.77 21.64 -6.53
CA ARG A 12 -35.15 21.79 -6.06
C ARG A 12 -35.55 20.70 -5.09
N LEU A 13 -35.17 19.45 -5.35
CA LEU A 13 -35.38 18.35 -4.40
C LEU A 13 -34.60 18.57 -3.10
N ASN A 14 -33.38 19.09 -3.16
CA ASN A 14 -32.60 19.44 -1.97
C ASN A 14 -33.29 20.55 -1.14
N ALA A 15 -33.80 21.58 -1.80
CA ALA A 15 -34.54 22.66 -1.13
C ALA A 15 -35.83 22.14 -0.46
N VAL A 16 -36.54 21.23 -1.13
CA VAL A 16 -37.73 20.57 -0.57
C VAL A 16 -37.35 19.68 0.62
N ALA A 17 -36.30 18.87 0.50
CA ALA A 17 -35.82 18.01 1.58
C ALA A 17 -35.41 18.84 2.81
N SER A 18 -34.63 19.91 2.61
CA SER A 18 -34.22 20.83 3.67
C SER A 18 -35.43 21.53 4.31
N GLY A 19 -36.42 21.95 3.51
CA GLY A 19 -37.67 22.53 4.01
C GLY A 19 -38.51 21.54 4.81
N LEU A 20 -38.55 20.27 4.41
CA LEU A 20 -39.24 19.20 5.13
C LEU A 20 -38.56 18.89 6.47
N GLU A 21 -37.23 18.92 6.52
CA GLU A 21 -36.49 18.77 7.78
C GLU A 21 -36.72 19.96 8.72
N GLY A 22 -36.57 21.19 8.22
CA GLY A 22 -36.77 22.41 9.01
C GLY A 22 -38.20 22.60 9.53
N SER A 23 -39.19 22.06 8.83
CA SER A 23 -40.61 22.11 9.25
C SER A 23 -41.04 20.92 10.12
N GLY A 24 -40.16 19.95 10.38
CA GLY A 24 -40.49 18.71 11.09
C GLY A 24 -41.37 17.73 10.30
N MET A 25 -41.76 18.07 9.07
CA MET A 25 -42.56 17.22 8.18
C MET A 25 -41.77 16.05 7.58
N ALA A 26 -40.44 16.05 7.69
CA ALA A 26 -39.58 14.95 7.24
C ALA A 26 -40.00 13.59 7.82
N LYS A 27 -40.47 13.54 9.08
CA LYS A 27 -40.98 12.29 9.69
C LYS A 27 -42.22 11.75 8.98
N ILE A 28 -43.13 12.64 8.57
CA ILE A 28 -44.37 12.28 7.85
C ILE A 28 -44.04 11.88 6.41
N ALA A 29 -43.13 12.61 5.75
CA ALA A 29 -42.68 12.27 4.41
C ALA A 29 -42.00 10.88 4.38
N ARG A 30 -41.16 10.57 5.37
CA ARG A 30 -40.53 9.25 5.52
C ARG A 30 -41.56 8.14 5.78
N SER A 31 -42.62 8.39 6.56
CA SER A 31 -43.65 7.38 6.82
C SER A 31 -44.53 7.06 5.61
N ILE A 32 -44.56 7.93 4.61
CA ILE A 32 -45.35 7.77 3.37
C ILE A 32 -44.46 7.28 2.20
N CYS A 33 -43.13 7.39 2.32
CA CYS A 33 -42.21 6.91 1.30
C CYS A 33 -42.16 5.36 1.31
N PRO A 34 -42.45 4.69 0.18
CA PRO A 34 -42.41 3.22 0.12
C PRO A 34 -40.97 2.66 0.03
N ALA A 35 -39.94 3.51 0.08
CA ALA A 35 -38.56 3.07 -0.03
C ALA A 35 -38.14 2.25 1.21
N PRO A 36 -37.42 1.12 1.03
CA PRO A 36 -36.91 0.33 2.14
C PRO A 36 -35.95 1.13 3.04
N GLU A 37 -35.85 0.78 4.32
CA GLU A 37 -34.92 1.43 5.26
C GLU A 37 -33.47 1.40 4.76
N THR A 38 -33.05 0.28 4.15
CA THR A 38 -31.73 0.10 3.54
C THR A 38 -31.41 1.19 2.50
N PHE A 39 -32.41 1.65 1.73
CA PHE A 39 -32.21 2.72 0.75
C PHE A 39 -31.74 4.01 1.42
N PHE A 40 -32.34 4.38 2.56
CA PHE A 40 -31.96 5.57 3.30
C PHE A 40 -30.58 5.42 3.93
N LYS A 41 -30.30 4.27 4.56
CA LYS A 41 -28.99 3.96 5.16
C LYS A 41 -27.84 4.08 4.13
N VAL A 42 -28.00 3.47 2.96
CA VAL A 42 -27.00 3.55 1.88
C VAL A 42 -26.87 4.98 1.34
N SER A 43 -27.99 5.68 1.18
CA SER A 43 -27.98 7.07 0.71
C SER A 43 -27.25 8.01 1.66
N ASP A 44 -27.44 7.82 2.97
CA ASP A 44 -26.77 8.59 4.02
C ASP A 44 -25.27 8.25 4.10
N LEU A 45 -24.92 6.96 4.00
CA LEU A 45 -23.52 6.52 3.90
C LEU A 45 -22.81 7.14 2.70
N LEU A 46 -23.38 7.04 1.49
CA LEU A 46 -22.79 7.63 0.28
C LEU A 46 -22.68 9.16 0.37
N ALA A 47 -23.66 9.81 0.99
CA ALA A 47 -23.59 11.24 1.29
C ALA A 47 -22.40 11.56 2.20
N PHE A 48 -22.22 10.77 3.25
CA PHE A 48 -21.13 10.91 4.21
C PHE A 48 -19.77 10.66 3.55
N SER A 49 -19.62 9.62 2.72
CA SER A 49 -18.39 9.34 1.95
C SER A 49 -18.01 10.52 1.07
N ARG A 50 -18.99 11.05 0.34
CA ARG A 50 -18.78 12.16 -0.59
C ARG A 50 -18.39 13.45 0.13
N ALA A 51 -19.03 13.73 1.27
CA ALA A 51 -18.71 14.91 2.08
C ALA A 51 -17.32 14.81 2.73
N ASN A 52 -16.77 13.60 2.89
CA ASN A 52 -15.52 13.35 3.60
C ASN A 52 -14.58 12.46 2.76
N PRO A 53 -13.88 13.02 1.75
CA PRO A 53 -13.00 12.23 0.87
C PRO A 53 -11.91 11.43 1.61
N LEU A 54 -11.46 11.91 2.77
CA LEU A 54 -10.46 11.23 3.61
C LEU A 54 -10.95 9.87 4.16
N LEU A 55 -12.24 9.55 4.06
CA LEU A 55 -12.78 8.25 4.45
C LEU A 55 -12.34 7.11 3.53
N GLU A 56 -11.77 7.39 2.35
CA GLU A 56 -11.24 6.36 1.45
C GLU A 56 -10.30 5.38 2.18
N VAL A 57 -9.43 5.91 3.04
CA VAL A 57 -8.49 5.10 3.81
C VAL A 57 -9.23 4.19 4.80
N ARG A 58 -10.31 4.66 5.41
CA ARG A 58 -11.16 3.83 6.29
C ARG A 58 -11.86 2.74 5.50
N TYR A 59 -12.42 3.03 4.33
CA TYR A 59 -13.01 2.00 3.47
C TYR A 59 -12.02 0.89 3.13
N ARG A 60 -10.78 1.25 2.81
CA ARG A 60 -9.71 0.30 2.47
C ARG A 60 -9.28 -0.59 3.65
N ASN A 61 -9.46 -0.10 4.87
CA ASN A 61 -9.05 -0.76 6.11
C ASN A 61 -10.21 -1.36 6.92
N TYR A 62 -11.47 -1.19 6.47
CA TYR A 62 -12.63 -1.80 7.09
C TYR A 62 -12.51 -3.35 7.00
N PRO A 63 -12.56 -4.10 8.12
CA PRO A 63 -12.19 -5.51 8.10
C PRO A 63 -12.96 -6.38 7.08
N PRO A 64 -14.29 -6.26 6.94
CA PRO A 64 -15.03 -7.00 5.91
C PRO A 64 -14.65 -6.63 4.47
N PHE A 65 -14.04 -5.47 4.24
CA PHE A 65 -13.64 -4.98 2.92
C PHE A 65 -12.20 -5.32 2.53
N LEU A 66 -11.41 -5.94 3.43
CA LEU A 66 -10.02 -6.28 3.15
C LEU A 66 -9.83 -7.21 1.94
N LYS A 67 -10.88 -7.95 1.56
CA LYS A 67 -10.93 -8.83 0.39
C LYS A 67 -11.58 -8.23 -0.85
N LEU A 68 -12.17 -7.04 -0.74
CA LEU A 68 -12.84 -6.42 -1.89
C LEU A 68 -11.87 -6.08 -3.01
N SER A 69 -10.56 -5.98 -2.74
CA SER A 69 -9.54 -5.83 -3.78
C SER A 69 -9.52 -6.98 -4.79
N ASP A 70 -10.05 -8.15 -4.43
CA ASP A 70 -10.09 -9.32 -5.31
C ASP A 70 -11.37 -9.34 -6.17
N ASP A 71 -12.36 -8.48 -5.88
CA ASP A 71 -13.58 -8.37 -6.66
C ASP A 71 -13.30 -7.57 -7.95
N LYS A 72 -13.59 -8.19 -9.09
CA LYS A 72 -13.34 -7.62 -10.41
C LYS A 72 -14.05 -6.29 -10.64
N MET A 73 -15.28 -6.12 -10.14
CA MET A 73 -16.02 -4.87 -10.26
C MET A 73 -15.31 -3.75 -9.50
N ILE A 74 -14.79 -4.06 -8.30
CA ILE A 74 -14.04 -3.09 -7.49
C ILE A 74 -12.73 -2.69 -8.20
N GLN A 75 -12.03 -3.64 -8.82
CA GLN A 75 -10.84 -3.36 -9.63
C GLN A 75 -11.17 -2.48 -10.84
N ASP A 76 -12.29 -2.75 -11.53
CA ASP A 76 -12.72 -1.96 -12.68
C ASP A 76 -13.09 -0.52 -12.30
N ILE A 77 -13.76 -0.33 -11.16
CA ILE A 77 -14.04 1.01 -10.60
C ILE A 77 -12.74 1.75 -10.30
N ALA A 78 -11.78 1.08 -9.65
CA ALA A 78 -10.51 1.69 -9.29
C ALA A 78 -9.69 2.10 -10.53
N ALA A 79 -9.78 1.34 -11.62
CA ALA A 79 -9.11 1.62 -12.88
C ALA A 79 -9.83 2.66 -13.76
N ASP A 80 -11.10 2.99 -13.48
CA ASP A 80 -11.87 3.95 -14.28
C ASP A 80 -11.45 5.39 -13.99
N GLU A 81 -10.58 5.94 -14.84
CA GLU A 81 -10.12 7.34 -14.75
C GLU A 81 -11.29 8.33 -14.79
N GLY A 82 -12.34 8.03 -15.56
CA GLY A 82 -13.54 8.86 -15.65
C GLY A 82 -14.22 9.02 -14.29
N PHE A 83 -14.45 7.92 -13.59
CA PHE A 83 -15.04 7.87 -12.26
C PHE A 83 -14.14 8.55 -11.24
N ASN A 84 -12.84 8.25 -11.25
CA ASN A 84 -11.87 8.87 -10.34
C ASN A 84 -11.83 10.41 -10.49
N ASN A 85 -11.94 10.92 -11.73
CA ASN A 85 -12.04 12.34 -12.00
C ASN A 85 -13.35 12.94 -11.46
N LEU A 86 -14.50 12.29 -11.69
CA LEU A 86 -15.79 12.74 -11.16
C LEU A 86 -15.78 12.78 -9.62
N TRP A 87 -15.18 11.76 -8.99
CA TRP A 87 -15.04 11.66 -7.53
C TRP A 87 -14.19 12.79 -6.98
N THR A 88 -13.00 12.99 -7.54
CA THR A 88 -12.06 14.04 -7.12
C THR A 88 -12.65 15.44 -7.27
N GLN A 89 -13.37 15.69 -8.37
CA GLN A 89 -13.99 16.98 -8.65
C GLN A 89 -15.29 17.22 -7.88
N GLN A 90 -15.79 16.22 -7.15
CA GLN A 90 -17.14 16.24 -6.58
C GLN A 90 -18.20 16.67 -7.61
N ALA A 91 -18.14 16.06 -8.80
CA ALA A 91 -19.02 16.34 -9.93
C ALA A 91 -20.50 16.09 -9.60
N ALA A 92 -21.44 16.69 -10.33
CA ALA A 92 -22.87 16.53 -10.02
C ALA A 92 -23.32 15.07 -10.13
N LEU A 93 -24.31 14.66 -9.34
CA LEU A 93 -24.81 13.27 -9.32
C LEU A 93 -25.30 12.81 -10.70
N GLY A 94 -25.85 13.73 -11.49
CA GLY A 94 -26.24 13.45 -12.88
C GLY A 94 -25.08 12.99 -13.77
N GLU A 95 -23.87 13.50 -13.53
CA GLU A 95 -22.66 13.12 -14.25
C GLU A 95 -22.19 11.73 -13.83
N PHE A 96 -22.29 11.40 -12.53
CA PHE A 96 -22.06 10.04 -12.05
C PHE A 96 -23.03 9.04 -12.69
N MET A 97 -24.32 9.36 -12.79
CA MET A 97 -25.31 8.48 -13.44
C MET A 97 -25.07 8.30 -14.94
N ALA A 98 -24.40 9.25 -15.59
CA ALA A 98 -24.02 9.16 -16.99
C ALA A 98 -22.74 8.33 -17.21
N ASN A 99 -21.93 8.10 -16.17
CA ASN A 99 -20.70 7.31 -16.29
C ASN A 99 -21.04 5.81 -16.53
N PRO A 100 -20.39 5.15 -17.53
CA PRO A 100 -20.61 3.74 -17.82
C PRO A 100 -20.39 2.78 -16.63
N ILE A 101 -19.37 2.99 -15.79
CA ILE A 101 -19.10 2.11 -14.64
C ILE A 101 -20.22 2.21 -13.61
N CYS A 102 -20.76 3.41 -13.38
CA CYS A 102 -21.91 3.60 -12.49
C CYS A 102 -23.15 2.89 -13.02
N GLN A 103 -23.40 2.96 -14.33
CA GLN A 103 -24.52 2.22 -14.94
C GLN A 103 -24.33 0.71 -14.81
N GLN A 104 -23.11 0.23 -14.98
CA GLN A 104 -22.76 -1.18 -14.80
C GLN A 104 -23.04 -1.63 -13.36
N ILE A 105 -22.57 -0.88 -12.35
CA ILE A 105 -22.85 -1.15 -10.92
C ILE A 105 -24.35 -1.19 -10.65
N MET A 106 -25.10 -0.20 -11.15
CA MET A 106 -26.55 -0.08 -10.91
C MET A 106 -27.37 -1.22 -11.54
N THR A 107 -26.82 -1.87 -12.58
CA THR A 107 -27.49 -2.96 -13.31
C THR A 107 -27.01 -4.34 -12.90
N ASP A 108 -25.87 -4.44 -12.23
CA ASP A 108 -25.37 -5.68 -11.64
C ASP A 108 -26.01 -5.93 -10.27
N GLN A 109 -27.20 -6.56 -10.29
CA GLN A 109 -27.90 -6.93 -9.07
C GLN A 109 -27.07 -7.85 -8.18
N GLY A 110 -26.24 -8.73 -8.77
CA GLY A 110 -25.41 -9.66 -8.00
C GLY A 110 -24.32 -8.92 -7.21
N PHE A 111 -23.72 -7.89 -7.79
CA PHE A 111 -22.80 -7.01 -7.08
C PHE A 111 -23.52 -6.21 -5.99
N VAL A 112 -24.66 -5.60 -6.31
CA VAL A 112 -25.47 -4.84 -5.33
C VAL A 112 -25.85 -5.70 -4.13
N ASP A 113 -26.38 -6.90 -4.35
CA ASP A 113 -26.78 -7.81 -3.28
C ASP A 113 -25.60 -8.21 -2.39
N ARG A 114 -24.42 -8.46 -2.96
CA ARG A 114 -23.19 -8.73 -2.18
C ARG A 114 -22.77 -7.52 -1.34
N MET A 115 -22.83 -6.32 -1.89
CA MET A 115 -22.47 -5.10 -1.16
C MET A 115 -23.49 -4.80 -0.03
N LEU A 116 -24.77 -5.10 -0.24
CA LEU A 116 -25.82 -4.94 0.76
C LEU A 116 -25.84 -6.07 1.81
N ALA A 117 -25.14 -7.18 1.57
CA ALA A 117 -25.01 -8.27 2.55
C ALA A 117 -24.08 -7.91 3.72
N TYR A 118 -23.25 -6.87 3.57
CA TYR A 118 -22.42 -6.36 4.66
C TYR A 118 -23.26 -5.64 5.72
N ASP A 119 -22.78 -5.69 6.96
CA ASP A 119 -23.39 -4.96 8.07
C ASP A 119 -23.17 -3.44 7.87
N LEU A 120 -24.23 -2.75 7.45
CA LEU A 120 -24.22 -1.32 7.21
C LEU A 120 -24.13 -0.50 8.51
N GLU A 121 -24.56 -1.05 9.65
CA GLU A 121 -24.47 -0.38 10.95
C GLU A 121 -23.04 -0.44 11.48
N ASP A 122 -22.38 -1.58 11.32
CA ASP A 122 -20.95 -1.73 11.63
C ASP A 122 -20.08 -0.85 10.73
N LEU A 123 -20.39 -0.80 9.42
CA LEU A 123 -19.71 0.08 8.47
C LEU A 123 -19.88 1.55 8.86
N ASP A 124 -21.10 2.00 9.16
CA ASP A 124 -21.35 3.38 9.58
C ASP A 124 -20.55 3.75 10.85
N ALA A 125 -20.58 2.88 11.87
CA ALA A 125 -19.80 3.06 13.08
C ALA A 125 -18.30 3.12 12.80
N TYR A 126 -17.79 2.25 11.93
CA TYR A 126 -16.38 2.24 11.54
C TYR A 126 -15.98 3.51 10.78
N LEU A 127 -16.81 3.99 9.87
CA LEU A 127 -16.51 5.21 9.11
C LEU A 127 -16.52 6.44 10.01
N HIS A 128 -17.31 6.47 11.08
CA HIS A 128 -17.31 7.56 12.05
C HIS A 128 -16.15 7.46 13.07
N THR A 129 -15.86 6.26 13.58
CA THR A 129 -14.96 6.07 14.74
C THR A 129 -13.60 5.46 14.40
N GLY A 130 -13.49 4.72 13.30
CA GLY A 130 -12.35 3.86 12.97
C GLY A 130 -12.37 2.51 13.71
N GLU A 131 -13.42 2.21 14.48
CA GLU A 131 -13.59 0.96 15.20
C GLU A 131 -14.83 0.23 14.72
N SER A 132 -14.70 -1.09 14.50
CA SER A 132 -15.81 -1.96 14.08
C SER A 132 -16.33 -2.67 15.34
N PRO A 133 -17.56 -2.36 15.81
CA PRO A 133 -18.20 -3.10 16.89
C PRO A 133 -18.20 -4.62 16.71
N ALA A 134 -18.42 -5.11 15.48
CA ALA A 134 -18.45 -6.53 15.13
C ALA A 134 -17.06 -7.19 15.29
N HIS A 135 -15.99 -6.47 14.95
CA HIS A 135 -14.62 -6.98 14.95
C HIS A 135 -13.71 -6.41 16.04
N LYS A 136 -14.26 -5.71 17.04
CA LYS A 136 -13.50 -5.06 18.14
C LYS A 136 -12.57 -6.01 18.91
N ASP A 137 -12.94 -7.28 18.96
CA ASP A 137 -12.23 -8.32 19.69
C ASP A 137 -11.13 -8.99 18.84
N GLU A 138 -11.08 -8.69 17.55
CA GLU A 138 -10.19 -9.24 16.54
C GLU A 138 -9.18 -8.18 16.09
N SER A 139 -8.35 -7.73 17.04
CA SER A 139 -7.36 -6.68 16.83
C SER A 139 -6.29 -7.00 15.77
N ILE A 140 -6.23 -8.24 15.27
CA ILE A 140 -5.35 -8.66 14.18
C ILE A 140 -5.84 -8.18 12.81
N LEU A 141 -7.14 -7.96 12.65
CA LEU A 141 -7.69 -7.62 11.35
C LEU A 141 -7.21 -6.26 10.87
N GLY A 142 -6.85 -6.20 9.59
CA GLY A 142 -6.38 -4.99 8.94
C GLY A 142 -5.11 -5.18 8.15
N ARG A 143 -4.59 -4.05 7.68
CA ARG A 143 -3.32 -3.94 6.97
C ARG A 143 -2.21 -3.52 7.92
N TRP A 144 -1.06 -4.15 7.76
CA TRP A 144 0.11 -3.98 8.61
C TRP A 144 1.33 -3.81 7.72
N GLU A 145 2.14 -2.80 7.97
CA GLU A 145 3.35 -2.53 7.21
C GLU A 145 4.56 -2.96 8.04
N PHE A 146 5.58 -3.55 7.41
CA PHE A 146 6.80 -3.92 8.10
C PHE A 146 7.44 -2.71 8.79
N ASP A 147 7.92 -2.89 10.02
CA ASP A 147 8.60 -1.87 10.83
C ASP A 147 10.04 -2.32 11.08
N ALA A 148 10.96 -1.85 10.22
CA ALA A 148 12.37 -2.19 10.31
C ALA A 148 12.96 -1.86 11.68
N ASN A 149 12.65 -0.68 12.22
CA ASN A 149 13.21 -0.22 13.50
C ASN A 149 12.74 -1.10 14.67
N ALA A 150 11.45 -1.43 14.73
CA ALA A 150 10.93 -2.30 15.77
C ALA A 150 11.48 -3.73 15.64
N THR A 151 11.63 -4.22 14.41
CA THR A 151 12.23 -5.52 14.11
C THR A 151 13.70 -5.59 14.54
N ILE A 152 14.50 -4.59 14.19
CA ILE A 152 15.90 -4.45 14.65
C ILE A 152 15.99 -4.39 16.17
N ASN A 153 15.14 -3.59 16.81
CA ASN A 153 15.13 -3.48 18.26
C ASN A 153 14.74 -4.81 18.94
N HIS A 154 13.83 -5.56 18.34
CA HIS A 154 13.48 -6.90 18.81
C HIS A 154 14.67 -7.85 18.70
N PHE A 155 15.29 -7.92 17.52
CA PHE A 155 16.47 -8.74 17.24
C PHE A 155 17.62 -8.44 18.22
N MET A 156 17.96 -7.17 18.39
CA MET A 156 19.04 -6.71 19.27
C MET A 156 18.83 -7.05 20.74
N ARG A 157 17.58 -7.11 21.20
CA ARG A 157 17.25 -7.41 22.62
C ARG A 157 17.18 -8.90 22.91
N ASN A 158 16.79 -9.70 21.92
CA ASN A 158 16.47 -11.11 22.12
C ASN A 158 17.53 -12.07 21.57
N THR A 159 18.57 -11.56 20.88
CA THR A 159 19.65 -12.39 20.32
C THR A 159 20.95 -12.15 21.07
N VAL A 160 21.51 -13.20 21.68
CA VAL A 160 22.78 -13.14 22.43
C VAL A 160 23.94 -13.54 21.50
N GLY A 161 25.10 -12.89 21.65
CA GLY A 161 26.33 -13.29 20.95
C GLY A 161 26.45 -12.82 19.50
N VAL A 162 25.59 -11.88 19.05
CA VAL A 162 25.62 -11.35 17.69
C VAL A 162 26.84 -10.43 17.48
N THR A 163 27.57 -10.66 16.39
CA THR A 163 28.72 -9.84 16.01
C THR A 163 28.29 -8.50 15.39
N GLY A 164 29.15 -7.48 15.46
CA GLY A 164 28.89 -6.19 14.81
C GLY A 164 28.72 -6.28 13.28
N LYS A 165 29.30 -7.31 12.64
CA LYS A 165 29.08 -7.61 11.21
C LYS A 165 27.64 -8.06 10.97
N GLN A 166 27.17 -9.06 11.73
CA GLN A 166 25.80 -9.59 11.62
C GLN A 166 24.74 -8.52 11.91
N ILE A 167 24.97 -7.63 12.90
CA ILE A 167 24.06 -6.50 13.17
C ILE A 167 23.96 -5.57 11.96
N ARG A 168 25.08 -5.26 11.30
CA ARG A 168 25.09 -4.38 10.13
C ARG A 168 24.39 -5.02 8.94
N GLU A 169 24.63 -6.30 8.71
CA GLU A 169 23.97 -7.08 7.66
C GLU A 169 22.45 -7.11 7.91
N PHE A 170 22.02 -7.46 9.13
CA PHE A 170 20.60 -7.47 9.49
C PHE A 170 19.92 -6.10 9.32
N LYS A 171 20.59 -5.02 9.75
CA LYS A 171 20.06 -3.66 9.56
C LYS A 171 19.88 -3.31 8.09
N ALA A 172 20.84 -3.66 7.24
CA ALA A 172 20.73 -3.41 5.80
C ALA A 172 19.51 -4.13 5.22
N VAL A 173 19.28 -5.38 5.62
CA VAL A 173 18.11 -6.15 5.16
C VAL A 173 16.79 -5.55 5.64
N ALA A 174 16.71 -5.24 6.94
CA ALA A 174 15.51 -4.67 7.53
C ALA A 174 15.16 -3.32 6.90
N TYR A 175 16.12 -2.42 6.76
CA TYR A 175 15.88 -1.13 6.09
C TYR A 175 15.63 -1.25 4.59
N GLY A 176 16.18 -2.28 3.94
CA GLY A 176 15.85 -2.60 2.55
C GLY A 176 14.39 -2.99 2.41
N THR A 177 13.88 -3.77 3.37
CA THR A 177 12.50 -4.29 3.37
C THR A 177 11.46 -3.27 3.84
N ASP A 178 11.88 -2.20 4.52
CA ASP A 178 10.99 -1.18 5.07
C ASP A 178 10.13 -0.52 3.98
N GLY A 179 8.82 -0.41 4.22
CA GLY A 179 7.85 0.08 3.23
C GLY A 179 7.57 -0.86 2.05
N GLY A 180 8.37 -1.91 1.85
CA GLY A 180 8.21 -2.87 0.76
C GLY A 180 7.48 -4.16 1.16
N LEU A 181 7.04 -4.31 2.41
CA LEU A 181 6.36 -5.52 2.88
C LEU A 181 5.11 -5.18 3.68
N THR A 182 3.96 -5.61 3.17
CA THR A 182 2.65 -5.44 3.81
C THR A 182 2.05 -6.80 4.14
N LEU A 183 1.49 -6.92 5.33
CA LEU A 183 0.71 -8.06 5.80
C LEU A 183 -0.76 -7.64 5.91
N VAL A 184 -1.66 -8.44 5.36
CA VAL A 184 -3.11 -8.24 5.51
C VAL A 184 -3.71 -9.45 6.20
N ALA A 185 -4.34 -9.25 7.34
CA ALA A 185 -5.06 -10.29 8.06
C ALA A 185 -6.56 -10.13 7.81
N HIS A 186 -7.16 -11.16 7.20
CA HIS A 186 -8.54 -11.16 6.72
C HIS A 186 -9.50 -11.77 7.74
N PRO A 187 -10.81 -11.42 7.69
CA PRO A 187 -11.83 -11.99 8.58
C PRO A 187 -12.01 -13.51 8.46
N ASP A 188 -11.67 -14.10 7.30
CA ASP A 188 -11.77 -15.55 7.07
C ASP A 188 -10.55 -16.34 7.58
N GLN A 189 -9.81 -15.76 8.53
CA GLN A 189 -8.63 -16.37 9.15
C GLN A 189 -7.41 -16.53 8.22
N LYS A 190 -7.42 -15.94 7.03
CA LYS A 190 -6.24 -15.92 6.15
C LYS A 190 -5.35 -14.70 6.41
N ILE A 191 -4.05 -14.89 6.22
CA ILE A 191 -3.07 -13.83 6.12
C ILE A 191 -2.48 -13.86 4.72
N THR A 192 -2.47 -12.70 4.05
CA THR A 192 -1.76 -12.51 2.79
C THR A 192 -0.61 -11.54 3.00
N MET A 193 0.57 -11.86 2.46
CA MET A 193 1.71 -10.96 2.47
C MET A 193 1.94 -10.44 1.05
N GLN A 194 2.06 -9.13 0.93
CA GLN A 194 2.35 -8.44 -0.32
C GLN A 194 3.73 -7.81 -0.19
N ALA A 195 4.59 -8.17 -1.12
CA ALA A 195 5.93 -7.63 -1.24
C ALA A 195 5.95 -6.67 -2.45
N ASP A 196 6.46 -5.46 -2.24
CA ASP A 196 6.84 -4.53 -3.29
C ASP A 196 8.35 -4.61 -3.47
N ALA A 197 8.76 -5.44 -4.41
CA ALA A 197 10.16 -5.61 -4.73
C ALA A 197 10.80 -4.33 -5.27
N LYS A 198 10.06 -3.47 -5.99
CA LYS A 198 10.59 -2.20 -6.48
C LYS A 198 11.01 -1.32 -5.30
N THR A 199 10.16 -1.22 -4.28
CA THR A 199 10.49 -0.49 -3.04
C THR A 199 11.68 -1.14 -2.32
N PHE A 200 11.72 -2.46 -2.22
CA PHE A 200 12.86 -3.17 -1.62
C PHE A 200 14.19 -2.83 -2.32
N LEU A 201 14.21 -2.97 -3.65
CA LEU A 201 15.37 -2.73 -4.50
C LEU A 201 15.82 -1.27 -4.43
N LYS A 202 14.86 -0.33 -4.46
CA LYS A 202 15.11 1.11 -4.30
C LYS A 202 15.85 1.38 -2.99
N ASN A 203 15.36 0.83 -1.88
CA ASN A 203 15.96 1.03 -0.56
C ASN A 203 17.34 0.36 -0.46
N ALA A 204 17.49 -0.86 -1.00
CA ALA A 204 18.76 -1.57 -1.05
C ALA A 204 19.84 -0.79 -1.83
N MET A 205 19.50 -0.25 -3.00
CA MET A 205 20.38 0.60 -3.79
C MET A 205 20.73 1.89 -3.06
N ARG A 206 19.75 2.55 -2.44
CA ARG A 206 19.99 3.78 -1.66
C ARG A 206 21.03 3.55 -0.56
N MET A 207 20.92 2.45 0.18
CA MET A 207 21.90 2.09 1.20
C MET A 207 23.28 1.77 0.62
N GLY A 208 23.34 1.10 -0.52
CA GLY A 208 24.58 0.84 -1.25
C GLY A 208 25.30 2.14 -1.61
N ILE A 209 24.58 3.11 -2.17
CA ILE A 209 25.08 4.42 -2.58
C ILE A 209 25.54 5.24 -1.38
N MET A 210 24.73 5.36 -0.33
CA MET A 210 25.13 6.05 0.91
C MET A 210 26.45 5.49 1.46
N LYS A 211 26.62 4.16 1.43
CA LYS A 211 27.83 3.51 1.94
C LYS A 211 29.04 3.71 1.02
N ALA A 212 28.87 3.57 -0.29
CA ALA A 212 29.96 3.65 -1.26
C ALA A 212 30.48 5.08 -1.40
N TYR A 213 29.57 6.05 -1.47
CA TYR A 213 29.89 7.45 -1.75
C TYR A 213 29.89 8.34 -0.50
N LYS A 214 29.53 7.80 0.67
CA LYS A 214 29.43 8.53 1.96
C LYS A 214 28.55 9.78 1.86
N VAL A 215 27.51 9.68 1.05
CA VAL A 215 26.51 10.73 0.84
C VAL A 215 25.34 10.54 1.81
N ASP A 216 24.60 11.61 2.06
CA ASP A 216 23.37 11.54 2.83
C ASP A 216 22.25 10.82 2.06
N SER A 217 21.15 10.60 2.78
CA SER A 217 20.00 9.86 2.29
C SER A 217 19.27 10.52 1.13
N GLU A 218 19.20 11.85 1.09
CA GLU A 218 18.47 12.62 0.08
C GLU A 218 19.28 12.65 -1.23
N THR A 219 20.59 12.84 -1.11
CA THR A 219 21.53 12.71 -2.22
C THR A 219 21.51 11.29 -2.81
N ALA A 220 21.50 10.26 -1.96
CA ALA A 220 21.39 8.87 -2.43
C ALA A 220 20.05 8.57 -3.12
N GLU A 221 18.94 9.12 -2.62
CA GLU A 221 17.61 9.01 -3.25
C GLU A 221 17.59 9.58 -4.67
N THR A 222 18.29 10.71 -4.86
CA THR A 222 18.41 11.37 -6.17
C THR A 222 19.09 10.45 -7.18
N TYR A 223 20.21 9.83 -6.80
CA TYR A 223 20.89 8.86 -7.66
C TYR A 223 20.00 7.66 -7.99
N VAL A 224 19.36 7.05 -6.98
CA VAL A 224 18.49 5.88 -7.22
C VAL A 224 17.34 6.24 -8.17
N THR A 225 16.73 7.41 -8.01
CA THR A 225 15.63 7.87 -8.87
C THR A 225 16.11 8.05 -10.32
N GLN A 226 17.29 8.66 -10.52
CA GLN A 226 17.90 8.78 -11.86
C GLN A 226 18.20 7.42 -12.49
N PHE A 227 18.66 6.44 -11.72
CA PHE A 227 18.93 5.08 -12.21
C PHE A 227 17.67 4.26 -12.49
N MET A 228 16.62 4.38 -11.65
CA MET A 228 15.40 3.58 -11.76
C MET A 228 14.37 4.17 -12.73
N ASP A 229 14.26 5.49 -12.82
CA ASP A 229 13.26 6.17 -13.68
C ASP A 229 13.86 6.65 -15.02
N GLY A 230 15.19 6.71 -15.15
CA GLY A 230 15.90 7.14 -16.36
C GLY A 230 15.93 6.11 -17.51
N GLY A 231 15.21 4.99 -17.39
CA GLY A 231 15.13 3.94 -18.42
C GLY A 231 14.07 4.18 -19.50
N GLY A 232 13.29 5.26 -19.42
CA GLY A 232 12.24 5.58 -20.38
C GLY A 232 12.46 6.95 -20.99
N ASP A 233 13.08 6.97 -22.17
CA ASP A 233 12.95 7.93 -23.29
C ASP A 233 14.32 8.32 -23.87
N GLN A 234 14.98 7.38 -24.56
CA GLN A 234 15.95 7.75 -25.60
C GLN A 234 15.17 8.18 -26.84
N GLY A 235 14.70 9.43 -26.81
CA GLY A 235 13.79 9.95 -27.81
C GLY A 235 13.78 11.46 -27.86
N ASN A 236 14.93 12.13 -28.01
CA ASN A 236 15.15 13.09 -29.10
C ASN A 236 16.52 13.77 -29.01
N ASP A 237 17.09 13.88 -30.20
CA ASP A 237 18.28 14.61 -30.60
C ASP A 237 18.01 16.13 -30.50
N ASP A 238 18.59 16.80 -29.51
CA ASP A 238 18.73 18.25 -29.46
C ASP A 238 20.18 18.69 -29.30
N GLY A 239 21.01 18.36 -30.30
CA GLY A 239 21.81 19.35 -31.04
C GLY A 239 22.85 20.22 -30.32
N TYR A 240 23.12 20.02 -29.03
CA TYR A 240 24.29 20.57 -28.32
C TYR A 240 25.16 19.40 -27.87
N GLY A 241 26.14 19.05 -28.73
CA GLY A 241 27.11 18.00 -28.44
C GLY A 241 27.87 18.30 -27.15
N ASP A 242 27.79 17.37 -26.20
CA ASP A 242 28.64 17.33 -25.01
C ASP A 242 30.12 17.32 -25.46
N PRO A 243 30.91 18.38 -25.14
CA PRO A 243 32.31 18.45 -25.54
C PRO A 243 33.21 17.44 -24.80
N TYR A 244 32.65 16.67 -23.86
CA TYR A 244 33.36 15.66 -23.07
C TYR A 244 32.96 14.22 -23.42
N GLY A 245 32.05 14.00 -24.39
CA GLY A 245 31.71 12.68 -24.90
C GLY A 245 31.32 11.66 -23.81
N GLY A 246 30.64 12.10 -22.75
CA GLY A 246 30.26 11.25 -21.62
C GLY A 246 31.35 11.01 -20.56
N MET A 247 32.46 11.75 -20.58
CA MET A 247 33.49 11.71 -19.53
C MET A 247 33.25 12.80 -18.47
N SER A 248 33.63 12.54 -17.20
CA SER A 248 33.59 13.58 -16.17
C SER A 248 34.65 14.65 -16.46
N GLN A 249 34.36 15.91 -16.08
CA GLN A 249 35.28 17.03 -16.30
C GLN A 249 36.68 16.78 -15.70
N GLY A 250 36.76 16.06 -14.57
CA GLY A 250 38.03 15.70 -13.94
C GLY A 250 38.88 14.71 -14.77
N ASP A 251 38.23 13.83 -15.53
CA ASP A 251 38.92 12.83 -16.35
C ASP A 251 39.49 13.46 -17.62
N TYR A 252 38.78 14.42 -18.21
CA TYR A 252 39.23 15.17 -19.39
C TYR A 252 40.44 16.06 -19.09
N GLU A 253 40.43 16.72 -17.93
CA GLU A 253 41.55 17.56 -17.48
C GLU A 253 42.80 16.75 -17.13
N MET A 254 42.63 15.53 -16.59
CA MET A 254 43.76 14.62 -16.35
C MET A 254 44.37 14.09 -17.65
N GLN A 255 43.55 13.81 -18.67
CA GLN A 255 44.03 13.33 -19.97
C GLN A 255 44.86 14.40 -20.70
N GLN A 256 44.43 15.66 -20.67
CA GLN A 256 45.16 16.77 -21.30
C GLN A 256 46.46 17.14 -20.56
N ARG A 257 46.50 16.97 -19.23
CA ARG A 257 47.63 17.42 -18.40
C ARG A 257 48.75 16.39 -18.26
N TYR A 258 48.43 15.09 -18.35
CA TYR A 258 49.39 14.01 -18.09
C TYR A 258 49.55 12.99 -19.22
N GLY A 259 48.76 13.07 -20.31
CA GLY A 259 48.94 12.22 -21.50
C GLY A 259 48.74 10.72 -21.25
N LEU A 260 48.07 10.36 -20.15
CA LEU A 260 47.82 8.97 -19.77
C LEU A 260 46.48 8.53 -20.34
N SER A 261 46.51 7.62 -21.32
CA SER A 261 45.31 6.89 -21.76
C SER A 261 44.82 5.99 -20.62
N PRO A 262 43.52 6.03 -20.25
CA PRO A 262 42.95 5.12 -19.27
C PRO A 262 42.91 3.70 -19.86
N GLY A 263 43.96 2.90 -19.63
CA GLY A 263 44.07 1.58 -20.26
C GLY A 263 45.03 0.59 -19.59
N ALA A 264 45.43 0.82 -18.35
CA ALA A 264 46.36 -0.09 -17.65
C ALA A 264 45.97 -0.38 -16.19
N MET A 265 44.68 -0.34 -15.87
CA MET A 265 44.15 -1.16 -14.79
C MET A 265 43.22 -2.18 -15.44
N SER A 266 43.50 -3.46 -15.24
CA SER A 266 42.55 -4.54 -15.50
C SER A 266 41.32 -4.32 -14.61
N GLN A 267 40.40 -3.48 -15.08
CA GLN A 267 39.06 -3.39 -14.52
C GLN A 267 38.42 -4.75 -14.80
N GLN A 268 38.17 -5.53 -13.75
CA GLN A 268 37.12 -6.53 -13.81
C GLN A 268 35.88 -5.80 -14.31
N GLN A 269 35.45 -6.08 -15.55
CA GLN A 269 34.19 -5.58 -16.09
C GLN A 269 33.12 -5.97 -15.08
N GLY A 270 32.55 -4.97 -14.40
CA GLY A 270 31.35 -5.14 -13.62
C GLY A 270 30.21 -5.62 -14.52
N PRO A 271 29.15 -6.21 -13.95
CA PRO A 271 28.00 -6.64 -14.73
C PRO A 271 27.45 -5.47 -15.57
N SER A 272 27.04 -5.76 -16.81
CA SER A 272 26.44 -4.76 -17.70
C SER A 272 25.12 -4.23 -17.13
N SER A 273 24.63 -3.08 -17.63
CA SER A 273 23.30 -2.56 -17.28
C SER A 273 22.22 -3.62 -17.45
N ASP A 274 22.29 -4.40 -18.53
CA ASP A 274 21.30 -5.42 -18.86
C ASP A 274 21.40 -6.61 -17.88
N GLN A 275 22.61 -7.00 -17.51
CA GLN A 275 22.83 -8.04 -16.48
C GLN A 275 22.37 -7.61 -15.09
N ILE A 276 22.50 -6.31 -14.78
CA ILE A 276 21.95 -5.74 -13.54
C ILE A 276 20.43 -5.75 -13.62
N SER A 277 19.82 -5.32 -14.72
CA SER A 277 18.36 -5.31 -14.89
C SER A 277 17.76 -6.73 -14.82
N GLU A 278 18.32 -7.70 -15.54
CA GLU A 278 17.88 -9.10 -15.50
C GLU A 278 18.01 -9.69 -14.09
N PHE A 279 19.14 -9.45 -13.41
CA PHE A 279 19.32 -9.86 -12.02
C PHE A 279 18.29 -9.21 -11.09
N MET A 280 17.98 -7.93 -11.31
CA MET A 280 17.01 -7.19 -10.51
C MET A 280 15.58 -7.71 -10.73
N GLU A 281 15.20 -8.04 -11.96
CA GLU A 281 13.92 -8.68 -12.29
C GLU A 281 13.80 -10.07 -11.66
N GLU A 282 14.86 -10.89 -11.70
CA GLU A 282 14.87 -12.22 -11.07
C GLU A 282 14.77 -12.13 -9.54
N MET A 283 15.51 -11.19 -8.94
CA MET A 283 15.44 -10.88 -7.51
C MET A 283 14.04 -10.40 -7.11
N GLN A 284 13.45 -9.53 -7.91
CA GLN A 284 12.09 -9.04 -7.70
C GLN A 284 11.09 -10.18 -7.71
N LYS A 285 11.11 -10.99 -8.77
CA LYS A 285 10.19 -12.10 -8.93
C LYS A 285 10.34 -13.14 -7.81
N GLY A 286 11.57 -13.49 -7.44
CA GLY A 286 11.83 -14.42 -6.35
C GLY A 286 11.34 -13.91 -4.98
N PHE A 287 11.48 -12.60 -4.71
CA PHE A 287 11.00 -11.99 -3.49
C PHE A 287 9.47 -11.93 -3.43
N GLU A 288 8.83 -11.51 -4.52
CA GLU A 288 7.37 -11.47 -4.64
C GLU A 288 6.75 -12.87 -4.57
N ASP A 289 7.30 -13.84 -5.32
CA ASP A 289 6.83 -15.23 -5.34
C ASP A 289 6.96 -15.87 -3.95
N TYR A 290 8.03 -15.57 -3.20
CA TYR A 290 8.22 -16.11 -1.85
C TYR A 290 7.08 -15.71 -0.92
N PHE A 291 6.81 -14.41 -0.79
CA PHE A 291 5.81 -13.90 0.15
C PHE A 291 4.38 -14.15 -0.33
N SER A 292 4.14 -14.13 -1.64
CA SER A 292 2.82 -14.38 -2.22
C SER A 292 2.37 -15.83 -2.07
N ASN A 293 3.32 -16.79 -2.00
CA ASN A 293 3.03 -18.21 -1.84
C ASN A 293 2.92 -18.67 -0.37
N LEU A 294 3.06 -17.76 0.61
CA LEU A 294 2.90 -18.11 2.02
C LEU A 294 1.43 -18.38 2.35
N ASP A 295 1.07 -19.64 2.59
CA ASP A 295 -0.25 -20.02 3.14
C ASP A 295 -0.24 -19.86 4.66
N LEU A 296 -0.53 -18.63 5.10
CA LEU A 296 -0.62 -18.29 6.51
C LEU A 296 -2.09 -18.19 6.94
N GLN A 297 -2.44 -18.94 7.98
CA GLN A 297 -3.75 -18.87 8.61
C GLN A 297 -3.60 -18.48 10.07
N TRP A 298 -4.45 -17.58 10.55
CA TRP A 298 -4.45 -17.14 11.93
C TRP A 298 -5.60 -17.73 12.74
N LYS A 299 -5.33 -18.05 14.00
CA LYS A 299 -6.31 -18.52 14.96
C LYS A 299 -6.23 -17.69 16.22
N ARG A 300 -7.36 -17.28 16.77
CA ARG A 300 -7.42 -16.62 18.08
C ARG A 300 -7.20 -17.65 19.18
N VAL A 301 -6.21 -17.41 20.04
CA VAL A 301 -5.94 -18.22 21.24
C VAL A 301 -6.23 -17.49 22.54
N GLY A 302 -6.36 -16.16 22.48
CA GLY A 302 -6.76 -15.33 23.59
C GLY A 302 -6.99 -13.89 23.15
N ARG A 303 -7.34 -13.02 24.09
CA ARG A 303 -7.52 -11.59 23.79
C ARG A 303 -6.17 -10.98 23.36
N GLY A 304 -6.10 -10.51 22.11
CA GLY A 304 -4.88 -9.95 21.52
C GLY A 304 -3.75 -10.96 21.25
N ARG A 305 -4.04 -12.27 21.32
CA ARG A 305 -3.08 -13.35 21.07
C ARG A 305 -3.60 -14.30 20.00
N TYR A 306 -2.75 -14.56 19.01
CA TYR A 306 -3.09 -15.35 17.84
C TYR A 306 -1.96 -16.35 17.53
N GLU A 307 -2.29 -17.45 16.88
CA GLU A 307 -1.33 -18.41 16.33
C GLU A 307 -1.39 -18.33 14.81
N ALA A 308 -0.26 -18.47 14.11
CA ALA A 308 -0.27 -18.61 12.65
C ALA A 308 0.72 -19.66 12.17
N SER A 309 0.22 -20.65 11.41
CA SER A 309 1.00 -21.73 10.76
C SER A 309 2.15 -22.31 11.61
N GLY A 310 1.88 -22.62 12.88
CA GLY A 310 2.86 -23.20 13.83
C GLY A 310 3.75 -22.19 14.55
N GLY A 311 3.60 -20.91 14.26
CA GLY A 311 4.21 -19.77 14.94
C GLY A 311 3.24 -18.98 15.82
N GLN A 312 3.73 -17.93 16.48
CA GLN A 312 2.96 -17.08 17.38
C GLN A 312 2.83 -15.66 16.83
N ILE A 313 1.60 -15.14 16.83
CA ILE A 313 1.31 -13.74 16.56
C ILE A 313 0.91 -13.06 17.87
N SER A 314 1.56 -11.95 18.17
CA SER A 314 1.20 -11.12 19.32
C SER A 314 1.00 -9.67 18.88
N ILE A 315 -0.05 -9.04 19.41
CA ILE A 315 -0.35 -7.63 19.13
C ILE A 315 -0.19 -6.86 20.42
N LYS A 316 0.74 -5.92 20.41
CA LYS A 316 1.00 -5.04 21.55
C LYS A 316 0.03 -3.86 21.55
N LYS A 317 -0.07 -3.18 22.71
CA LYS A 317 -0.95 -2.03 22.90
C LYS A 317 -0.60 -0.83 22.01
N ASP A 318 0.62 -0.76 21.49
CA ASP A 318 1.08 0.26 20.54
C ASP A 318 0.74 -0.10 19.09
N TYR A 319 -0.20 -1.03 18.86
CA TYR A 319 -0.61 -1.50 17.53
C TYR A 319 0.56 -2.01 16.69
N ARG A 320 1.46 -2.74 17.36
CA ARG A 320 2.51 -3.50 16.70
C ARG A 320 2.21 -4.99 16.74
N LEU A 321 2.17 -5.58 15.56
CA LEU A 321 2.04 -7.01 15.36
C LEU A 321 3.43 -7.62 15.28
N SER A 322 3.73 -8.59 16.15
CA SER A 322 4.93 -9.41 16.06
C SER A 322 4.54 -10.78 15.53
N LEU A 323 5.10 -11.15 14.39
CA LEU A 323 4.94 -12.45 13.74
C LEU A 323 6.22 -13.26 13.98
N GLU A 324 6.12 -14.26 14.85
CA GLU A 324 7.16 -15.26 15.05
C GLU A 324 6.77 -16.49 14.24
N ALA A 325 7.58 -16.86 13.26
CA ALA A 325 7.34 -18.04 12.45
C ALA A 325 8.60 -18.91 12.40
N LYS A 326 8.49 -20.16 12.84
CA LYS A 326 9.61 -21.12 12.82
C LYS A 326 9.86 -21.56 11.39
N ASN A 327 11.07 -21.33 10.88
CA ASN A 327 11.54 -21.75 9.56
C ASN A 327 10.80 -21.12 8.36
N THR A 328 9.76 -20.31 8.57
CA THR A 328 8.92 -19.71 7.51
C THR A 328 9.59 -18.53 6.81
N PHE A 329 10.69 -18.01 7.34
CA PHE A 329 11.46 -16.91 6.73
C PHE A 329 12.90 -17.29 6.38
N ALA A 330 13.28 -18.55 6.61
CA ALA A 330 14.61 -19.07 6.33
C ALA A 330 14.91 -19.16 4.81
N GLY A 331 13.88 -19.18 3.97
CA GLY A 331 13.98 -19.34 2.51
C GLY A 331 14.11 -18.04 1.70
N ALA A 332 13.86 -16.87 2.31
CA ALA A 332 14.13 -15.60 1.64
C ALA A 332 15.65 -15.45 1.48
N GLN A 333 16.14 -15.71 0.26
CA GLN A 333 17.53 -15.70 -0.22
C GLN A 333 18.63 -15.46 0.84
N GLY A 334 19.39 -16.51 1.19
CA GLY A 334 20.65 -16.35 1.92
C GLY A 334 20.55 -16.28 3.45
N GLY A 335 19.43 -16.67 4.05
CA GLY A 335 19.28 -16.66 5.51
C GLY A 335 19.12 -15.25 6.09
N LEU A 336 18.52 -14.34 5.32
CA LEU A 336 18.25 -12.94 5.65
C LEU A 336 17.53 -12.77 6.99
N LEU A 337 16.71 -13.76 7.35
CA LEU A 337 15.98 -13.88 8.60
C LEU A 337 16.30 -15.28 9.15
N GLY A 338 17.36 -15.39 9.96
CA GLY A 338 17.82 -16.67 10.52
C GLY A 338 16.76 -17.40 11.36
N ASP A 339 17.06 -18.63 11.76
CA ASP A 339 16.17 -19.46 12.58
C ASP A 339 15.62 -18.69 13.80
N GLY A 340 14.28 -18.57 13.88
CA GLY A 340 13.59 -17.88 14.98
C GLY A 340 13.36 -16.37 14.78
N SER A 341 13.46 -15.87 13.55
CA SER A 341 13.24 -14.45 13.25
C SER A 341 11.79 -13.99 13.51
N VAL A 342 11.65 -12.99 14.37
CA VAL A 342 10.41 -12.23 14.58
C VAL A 342 10.40 -11.04 13.63
N MET A 343 9.35 -10.91 12.83
CA MET A 343 9.07 -9.67 12.09
C MET A 343 8.05 -8.83 12.85
N VAL A 344 8.30 -7.53 12.93
CA VAL A 344 7.38 -6.59 13.57
C VAL A 344 6.76 -5.72 12.50
N PHE A 345 5.44 -5.55 12.58
CA PHE A 345 4.64 -4.72 11.69
C PHE A 345 3.92 -3.64 12.49
N LYS A 346 3.74 -2.46 11.91
CA LYS A 346 2.94 -1.35 12.41
C LYS A 346 1.59 -1.34 11.69
N ARG A 347 0.51 -0.95 12.38
CA ARG A 347 -0.82 -0.86 11.76
C ARG A 347 -0.90 0.31 10.78
N VAL A 348 -1.53 0.06 9.62
CA VAL A 348 -1.92 1.10 8.67
C VAL A 348 -3.35 1.53 9.00
N TRP A 349 -3.56 2.84 9.15
CA TRP A 349 -4.85 3.44 9.51
C TRP A 349 -5.51 4.05 8.30
#